data_AF-A0A1I6QPK5-F1
#
_entry.id   AF-A0A1I6QPK5-F1
#
_cell.length_a   1.000
_cell.length_b   1.000
_cell.length_c   1.000
_cell.angle_alpha   90.00
_cell.angle_beta   90.00
_cell.angle_gamma   90.00
#
_symmetry.space_group_name_H-M   'P 1'
#
loop_
_entity.id
_entity.type
_entity.pdbx_description
1 polymer ?
#
loop_
_entity_poly.entity_id
_entity_poly.type
_entity_poly.pdbx_seq_one_letter_code
_entity_poly.pdbx_strand_id
1 'polypeptide(L)'
;MTRYLILAILAATSSCLSSNSKTATGASTDLSSVILEDKSRSSAYTDSIEYILAQTSLIGSFRVWEDKDSTISFSQDWLDLYREGEEFHLDTLHYTLSKDYDECAGVDLVIITSHRSSMLYLQVPQVKKGKPVQISVPKQVLWPEEKAEFTFNKQHYMLQALGKIHRTEKYIDDNDTEQVFHEVSDYRLLLTTPDKHTYTILSEQSFNDTFIRLLFVGDLDQDGKPDFVVSAPRDYEEERTLLILSSQMSKDKVVIYEATRQFDC
;
A
#
# COMPACT_ATOMS: atom_id res chain seq x y z
N MET A 1 20.85 10.89 0.50
CA MET A 1 20.94 11.31 1.91
C MET A 1 19.51 11.51 2.38
N THR A 2 18.90 10.48 2.92
CA THR A 2 17.50 10.50 3.36
C THR A 2 17.55 10.55 4.88
N ARG A 3 17.12 11.67 5.46
CA ARG A 3 17.08 11.86 6.91
C ARG A 3 15.66 11.56 7.40
N TYR A 4 15.56 10.69 8.39
CA TYR A 4 14.33 10.37 9.09
C TYR A 4 13.84 11.59 9.88
N LEU A 5 12.54 11.88 9.76
CA LEU A 5 11.83 12.96 10.43
C LEU A 5 11.30 12.42 11.76
N ILE A 6 11.83 12.88 12.90
CA ILE A 6 11.32 12.57 14.23
C ILE A 6 10.35 13.69 14.64
N LEU A 7 9.07 13.39 14.80
CA LEU A 7 8.05 14.33 15.26
C LEU A 7 7.85 14.19 16.78
N ALA A 8 8.17 15.23 17.54
CA ALA A 8 7.87 15.31 18.97
C ALA A 8 6.60 16.13 19.19
N ILE A 9 5.54 15.53 19.74
CA ILE A 9 4.28 16.21 20.05
C ILE A 9 4.24 16.60 21.54
N LEU A 10 4.17 17.91 21.80
CA LEU A 10 3.88 18.46 23.12
C LEU A 10 2.39 18.32 23.45
N ALA A 11 2.06 17.60 24.52
CA ALA A 11 0.71 17.51 25.07
C ALA A 11 0.37 18.75 25.91
N ALA A 12 -0.63 19.53 25.47
CA ALA A 12 -1.27 20.56 26.29
C ALA A 12 -2.62 20.03 26.82
N THR A 13 -2.67 19.78 28.13
CA THR A 13 -3.89 19.38 28.84
C THR A 13 -4.79 20.58 29.11
N SER A 14 -6.05 20.54 28.68
CA SER A 14 -7.10 21.43 29.18
C SER A 14 -8.28 20.63 29.72
N SER A 15 -8.46 20.72 31.03
CA SER A 15 -9.48 20.10 31.87
C SER A 15 -10.90 20.56 31.54
N CYS A 16 -11.86 19.64 31.54
CA CYS A 16 -13.28 19.93 31.71
C CYS A 16 -13.75 19.45 33.09
N LEU A 17 -14.41 20.33 33.85
CA LEU A 17 -15.11 20.01 35.09
C LEU A 17 -16.54 20.57 35.03
N SER A 18 -17.50 19.64 35.04
CA SER A 18 -18.81 19.59 35.74
C SER A 18 -19.73 20.85 35.74
N SER A 19 -21.06 20.77 35.64
CA SER A 19 -22.00 19.88 36.35
C SER A 19 -23.47 20.20 35.99
N ASN A 20 -24.36 19.26 36.35
CA ASN A 20 -25.80 19.37 36.68
C ASN A 20 -26.85 19.54 35.56
N SER A 21 -28.10 19.04 35.65
CA SER A 21 -28.77 17.89 36.31
C SER A 21 -30.29 18.00 36.01
N LYS A 22 -30.95 16.88 35.62
CA LYS A 22 -32.39 16.51 35.77
C LYS A 22 -33.46 17.43 35.14
N THR A 23 -34.52 16.92 34.49
CA THR A 23 -35.72 16.30 35.12
C THR A 23 -36.58 15.53 34.08
N ALA A 24 -37.36 14.56 34.59
CA ALA A 24 -38.15 13.51 33.92
C ALA A 24 -39.40 13.97 33.13
N THR A 25 -40.00 13.06 32.33
CA THR A 25 -41.34 12.42 32.49
C THR A 25 -41.82 11.82 31.14
N GLY A 26 -42.48 10.65 31.16
CA GLY A 26 -43.46 10.26 30.14
C GLY A 26 -43.34 8.84 29.57
N ALA A 27 -44.43 8.08 29.60
CA ALA A 27 -44.51 6.63 29.37
C ALA A 27 -44.82 6.21 27.92
N SER A 28 -44.43 4.95 27.62
CA SER A 28 -45.11 3.96 26.76
C SER A 28 -45.47 4.34 25.32
N THR A 29 -44.84 3.69 24.34
CA THR A 29 -45.55 2.76 23.44
C THR A 29 -44.57 1.93 22.62
N ASP A 30 -44.86 0.63 22.61
CA ASP A 30 -44.31 -0.43 21.79
C ASP A 30 -44.47 -0.07 20.29
N LEU A 31 -43.36 0.00 19.57
CA LEU A 31 -43.32 0.10 18.12
C LEU A 31 -42.27 -0.89 17.63
N SER A 32 -42.76 -2.10 17.35
CA SER A 32 -42.13 -3.11 16.54
C SER A 32 -41.70 -2.48 15.21
N SER A 33 -40.44 -2.07 15.12
CA SER A 33 -39.86 -1.64 13.85
C SER A 33 -39.38 -2.88 13.11
N VAL A 34 -40.15 -3.19 12.08
CA VAL A 34 -39.86 -4.16 11.03
C VAL A 34 -38.42 -3.95 10.55
N ILE A 35 -37.54 -4.91 10.84
CA ILE A 35 -36.24 -5.03 10.20
C ILE A 35 -36.53 -5.40 8.75
N LEU A 36 -36.57 -4.39 7.88
CA LEU A 36 -36.45 -4.62 6.45
C LEU A 36 -34.98 -4.98 6.18
N GLU A 37 -34.73 -6.28 6.06
CA GLU A 37 -33.52 -6.79 5.41
C GLU A 37 -33.47 -6.26 3.98
N ASP A 38 -32.63 -5.25 3.72
CA ASP A 38 -32.28 -4.87 2.36
C ASP A 38 -31.28 -5.89 1.79
N LYS A 39 -31.82 -7.01 1.32
CA LYS A 39 -31.14 -7.94 0.42
C LYS A 39 -31.26 -7.42 -1.01
N SER A 40 -30.38 -6.51 -1.45
CA SER A 40 -29.95 -6.44 -2.85
C SER A 40 -28.77 -5.48 -3.10
N ARG A 41 -27.55 -5.95 -2.84
CA ARG A 41 -26.39 -5.53 -3.66
C ARG A 41 -25.74 -6.76 -4.26
N SER A 42 -26.06 -6.97 -5.53
CA SER A 42 -25.39 -7.90 -6.45
C SER A 42 -23.86 -7.81 -6.29
N SER A 43 -23.23 -8.97 -6.13
CA SER A 43 -21.80 -9.22 -5.93
C SER A 43 -20.92 -8.73 -7.09
N ALA A 44 -20.61 -7.43 -7.11
CA ALA A 44 -19.74 -6.80 -8.11
C ALA A 44 -18.33 -6.51 -7.60
N TYR A 45 -17.95 -7.05 -6.44
CA TYR A 45 -16.63 -6.92 -5.84
C TYR A 45 -15.96 -8.29 -5.81
N THR A 46 -14.64 -8.32 -6.01
CA THR A 46 -13.85 -9.52 -5.76
C THR A 46 -13.90 -9.90 -4.29
N ASP A 47 -14.20 -11.17 -4.02
CA ASP A 47 -14.51 -11.66 -2.67
C ASP A 47 -13.26 -11.90 -1.80
N SER A 48 -12.08 -12.13 -2.40
CA SER A 48 -10.87 -12.43 -1.64
C SER A 48 -9.58 -11.84 -2.23
N ILE A 49 -8.65 -11.48 -1.34
CA ILE A 49 -7.27 -11.12 -1.66
C ILE A 49 -6.36 -12.23 -1.11
N GLU A 50 -5.48 -12.76 -1.95
CA GLU A 50 -4.44 -13.70 -1.57
C GLU A 50 -3.08 -13.02 -1.61
N TYR A 51 -2.36 -13.04 -0.49
CA TYR A 51 -1.00 -12.51 -0.41
C TYR A 51 0.02 -13.62 -0.63
N ILE A 52 0.94 -13.41 -1.57
CA ILE A 52 2.08 -14.27 -1.86
C ILE A 52 3.34 -13.60 -1.32
N LEU A 53 4.03 -14.28 -0.42
CA LEU A 53 5.27 -13.83 0.20
C LEU A 53 6.49 -14.44 -0.50
N ALA A 54 7.66 -13.84 -0.28
CA ALA A 54 8.97 -14.36 -0.71
C ALA A 54 9.18 -14.48 -2.24
N GLN A 55 8.27 -13.95 -3.06
CA GLN A 55 8.48 -13.75 -4.51
C GLN A 55 8.73 -12.29 -4.86
N THR A 56 8.69 -11.40 -3.87
CA THR A 56 9.12 -10.02 -3.99
C THR A 56 9.99 -9.66 -2.80
N SER A 57 10.91 -8.72 -2.98
CA SER A 57 11.82 -8.28 -1.93
C SER A 57 12.15 -6.80 -2.10
N LEU A 58 12.31 -6.11 -0.97
CA LEU A 58 12.76 -4.73 -0.91
C LEU A 58 14.29 -4.67 -0.88
N ILE A 59 14.83 -3.49 -1.19
CA ILE A 59 16.22 -3.16 -0.92
C ILE A 59 16.34 -2.50 0.46
N GLY A 60 17.53 -2.50 1.05
CA GLY A 60 17.81 -1.90 2.35
C GLY A 60 18.26 -2.90 3.42
N SER A 61 18.15 -2.48 4.67
CA SER A 61 18.60 -3.26 5.83
C SER A 61 17.50 -4.19 6.34
N PHE A 62 17.87 -5.42 6.66
CA PHE A 62 17.01 -6.46 7.21
C PHE A 62 17.62 -7.02 8.48
N ARG A 63 16.84 -7.08 9.55
CA ARG A 63 17.25 -7.67 10.83
C ARG A 63 17.29 -9.19 10.75
N VAL A 64 18.39 -9.74 11.25
CA VAL A 64 18.62 -11.16 11.41
C VAL A 64 18.36 -11.54 12.85
N TRP A 65 17.27 -12.27 13.09
CA TRP A 65 16.94 -12.80 14.41
C TRP A 65 17.60 -14.17 14.59
N GLU A 66 18.14 -14.43 15.79
CA GLU A 66 19.07 -15.53 16.12
C GLU A 66 18.60 -16.94 15.71
N ASP A 67 17.30 -17.16 15.53
CA ASP A 67 16.70 -18.46 15.21
C ASP A 67 16.29 -18.64 13.73
N LYS A 68 16.57 -17.66 12.86
CA LYS A 68 16.26 -17.75 11.42
C LYS A 68 17.54 -17.76 10.61
N ASP A 69 17.71 -18.82 9.82
CA ASP A 69 18.72 -18.90 8.76
C ASP A 69 18.38 -17.83 7.71
N SER A 70 18.82 -16.61 7.95
CA SER A 70 18.45 -15.39 7.23
C SER A 70 19.45 -15.12 6.10
N THR A 71 19.81 -16.17 5.37
CA THR A 71 20.57 -16.02 4.14
C THR A 71 19.65 -15.48 3.06
N ILE A 72 19.50 -14.15 3.03
CA ILE A 72 18.94 -13.44 1.87
C ILE A 72 19.80 -13.84 0.67
N SER A 73 19.20 -14.63 -0.21
CA SER A 73 19.82 -15.11 -1.43
C SER A 73 18.83 -14.98 -2.57
N PHE A 74 19.29 -14.39 -3.65
CA PHE A 74 18.52 -14.24 -4.87
C PHE A 74 19.06 -15.22 -5.91
N SER A 75 18.18 -16.04 -6.48
CA SER A 75 18.52 -16.88 -7.64
C SER A 75 18.72 -16.01 -8.89
N GLN A 76 19.25 -16.60 -9.97
CA GLN A 76 19.52 -15.88 -11.24
C GLN A 76 18.25 -15.38 -11.94
N ASP A 77 17.11 -15.92 -11.53
CA ASP A 77 15.77 -15.70 -12.06
C ASP A 77 15.05 -14.51 -11.40
N TRP A 78 15.67 -13.88 -10.39
CA TRP A 78 15.18 -12.61 -9.85
C TRP A 78 15.42 -11.44 -10.81
N LEU A 79 14.42 -10.57 -10.92
CA LEU A 79 14.43 -9.34 -11.68
C LEU A 79 14.36 -8.12 -10.77
N ASP A 80 14.93 -7.03 -11.23
CA ASP A 80 14.88 -5.72 -10.62
C ASP A 80 13.93 -4.84 -11.43
N LEU A 81 12.83 -4.40 -10.81
CA LEU A 81 12.06 -3.28 -11.32
C LEU A 81 12.75 -2.00 -10.87
N TYR A 82 13.47 -1.35 -11.78
CA TYR A 82 14.22 -0.13 -11.48
C TYR A 82 13.82 1.01 -12.42
N ARG A 83 14.14 2.22 -11.98
CA ARG A 83 13.91 3.45 -12.75
C ARG A 83 15.22 3.98 -13.34
N GLU A 84 15.17 4.40 -14.59
CA GLU A 84 16.23 5.14 -15.27
C GLU A 84 15.62 6.41 -15.89
N GLY A 85 15.90 7.58 -15.30
CA GLY A 85 15.19 8.81 -15.64
C GLY A 85 13.71 8.75 -15.27
N GLU A 86 12.80 8.85 -16.25
CA GLU A 86 11.35 8.70 -16.05
C GLU A 86 10.83 7.31 -16.41
N GLU A 87 11.70 6.44 -16.91
CA GLU A 87 11.32 5.16 -17.47
C GLU A 87 11.60 4.03 -16.48
N PHE A 88 10.67 3.08 -16.38
CA PHE A 88 10.89 1.83 -15.67
C PHE A 88 11.43 0.74 -16.59
N HIS A 89 12.23 -0.15 -16.00
CA HIS A 89 12.89 -1.27 -16.65
C HIS A 89 12.85 -2.51 -15.74
N LEU A 90 12.81 -3.68 -16.36
CA LEU A 90 12.94 -4.99 -15.72
C LEU A 90 14.17 -5.71 -16.27
N ASP A 91 15.16 -5.95 -15.42
CA ASP A 91 16.36 -6.71 -15.80
C ASP A 91 16.92 -7.49 -14.61
N THR A 92 18.02 -8.22 -14.78
CA THR A 92 18.69 -8.93 -13.67
C THR A 92 19.11 -7.99 -12.55
N LEU A 93 19.12 -8.50 -11.32
CA LEU A 93 19.56 -7.75 -10.14
C LEU A 93 21.00 -7.25 -10.26
N HIS A 94 21.23 -6.00 -9.87
CA HIS A 94 22.56 -5.40 -9.74
C HIS A 94 22.74 -4.87 -8.32
N TYR A 95 23.31 -5.68 -7.43
CA TYR A 95 23.35 -5.40 -6.00
C TYR A 95 24.60 -5.93 -5.31
N THR A 96 24.85 -5.41 -4.11
CA THR A 96 25.80 -5.96 -3.15
C THR A 96 25.10 -6.31 -1.85
N LEU A 97 25.58 -7.36 -1.19
CA LEU A 97 25.22 -7.71 0.17
C LEU A 97 26.35 -7.29 1.11
N SER A 98 26.00 -6.62 2.20
CA SER A 98 26.88 -6.42 3.33
C SER A 98 26.20 -6.85 4.62
N LYS A 99 27.01 -7.06 5.66
CA LYS A 99 26.53 -7.29 7.02
C LYS A 99 26.87 -6.08 7.86
N ASP A 100 26.01 -5.79 8.82
CA ASP A 100 26.21 -4.73 9.81
C ASP A 100 25.53 -5.14 11.13
N TYR A 101 25.54 -4.27 12.12
CA TYR A 101 24.87 -4.51 13.40
C TYR A 101 23.99 -3.31 13.76
N ASP A 102 22.73 -3.59 14.10
CA ASP A 102 21.79 -2.60 14.60
C ASP A 102 21.99 -2.45 16.11
N GLU A 103 22.78 -1.45 16.51
CA GLU A 103 23.04 -1.16 17.93
C GLU A 103 21.76 -0.85 18.73
N CYS A 104 20.71 -0.38 18.06
CA CYS A 104 19.47 0.01 18.69
C CYS A 104 18.63 -1.20 19.08
N ALA A 105 18.43 -2.09 18.12
CA ALA A 105 17.70 -3.34 18.33
C ALA A 105 18.56 -4.47 18.91
N GLY A 106 19.89 -4.30 18.92
CA GLY A 106 20.84 -5.28 19.40
C GLY A 106 20.92 -6.54 18.53
N VAL A 107 20.83 -6.39 17.20
CA VAL A 107 20.76 -7.53 16.26
C VAL A 107 21.62 -7.32 15.01
N ASP A 108 22.05 -8.43 14.41
CA ASP A 108 22.74 -8.41 13.13
C ASP A 108 21.83 -7.93 12.00
N LEU A 109 22.42 -7.24 11.02
CA LEU A 109 21.78 -6.79 9.80
C LEU A 109 22.37 -7.48 8.57
N VAL A 110 21.52 -7.78 7.60
CA VAL A 110 21.90 -7.96 6.20
C VAL A 110 21.40 -6.75 5.41
N ILE A 111 22.30 -6.10 4.69
CA ILE A 111 21.99 -4.91 3.90
C ILE A 111 22.08 -5.24 2.42
N ILE A 112 21.00 -4.98 1.70
CA ILE A 112 20.90 -5.09 0.25
C ILE A 112 21.06 -3.69 -0.34
N THR A 113 22.18 -3.43 -0.99
CA THR A 113 22.41 -2.16 -1.69
C THR A 113 22.29 -2.38 -3.19
N SER A 114 21.35 -1.68 -3.84
CA SER A 114 21.25 -1.68 -5.30
C SER A 114 22.25 -0.70 -5.92
N HIS A 115 22.75 -1.05 -7.11
CA HIS A 115 23.56 -0.17 -7.95
C HIS A 115 22.72 0.62 -8.96
N ARG A 116 21.38 0.56 -8.84
CA ARG A 116 20.40 1.26 -9.66
C ARG A 116 19.31 1.85 -8.76
N SER A 117 18.44 2.68 -9.33
CA SER A 117 17.25 3.18 -8.63
C SER A 117 16.17 2.10 -8.58
N SER A 118 16.46 0.99 -7.89
CA SER A 118 15.56 -0.15 -7.75
C SER A 118 14.36 0.19 -6.90
N MET A 119 13.19 -0.28 -7.33
CA MET A 119 11.93 -0.16 -6.63
C MET A 119 11.56 -1.46 -5.94
N LEU A 120 11.68 -2.58 -6.64
CA LEU A 120 11.24 -3.88 -6.14
C LEU A 120 11.98 -5.00 -6.85
N TYR A 121 12.49 -5.98 -6.09
CA TYR A 121 13.03 -7.21 -6.64
C TYR A 121 11.91 -8.25 -6.76
N LEU A 122 11.88 -8.99 -7.87
CA LEU A 122 10.77 -9.84 -8.30
C LEU A 122 11.26 -11.24 -8.70
N GLN A 123 10.63 -12.28 -8.18
CA GLN A 123 10.70 -13.65 -8.67
C GLN A 123 9.29 -14.14 -8.98
N VAL A 124 8.63 -13.43 -9.88
CA VAL A 124 7.25 -13.69 -10.30
C VAL A 124 7.26 -14.27 -11.71
N PRO A 125 6.88 -15.55 -11.92
CA PRO A 125 7.10 -16.25 -13.19
C PRO A 125 6.49 -15.60 -14.44
N GLN A 126 5.42 -14.81 -14.28
CA GLN A 126 4.72 -14.16 -15.38
C GLN A 126 5.44 -12.89 -15.85
N VAL A 127 6.23 -12.25 -14.98
CA VAL A 127 6.90 -10.98 -15.26
C VAL A 127 8.04 -11.19 -16.27
N LYS A 128 8.17 -10.26 -17.22
CA LYS A 128 9.11 -10.37 -18.33
C LYS A 128 10.14 -9.25 -18.32
N LYS A 129 11.40 -9.61 -18.59
CA LYS A 129 12.48 -8.63 -18.80
C LYS A 129 12.17 -7.65 -19.93
N GLY A 130 12.75 -6.47 -19.83
CA GLY A 130 12.68 -5.41 -20.82
C GLY A 130 12.07 -4.13 -20.26
N LYS A 131 11.65 -3.25 -21.17
CA LYS A 131 11.00 -2.00 -20.82
C LYS A 131 9.47 -2.22 -20.86
N PRO A 132 8.77 -2.24 -19.71
CA PRO A 132 7.32 -2.37 -19.71
C PRO A 132 6.65 -1.18 -20.39
N VAL A 133 5.48 -1.42 -20.99
CA VAL A 133 4.59 -0.32 -21.39
C VAL A 133 4.07 0.30 -20.11
N GLN A 134 4.12 1.63 -19.99
CA GLN A 134 3.77 2.33 -18.75
C GLN A 134 3.09 3.65 -19.05
N ILE A 135 2.42 4.18 -18.03
CA ILE A 135 1.89 5.54 -18.03
C ILE A 135 2.35 6.27 -16.77
N SER A 136 2.28 7.60 -16.79
CA SER A 136 2.41 8.36 -15.56
C SER A 136 1.31 7.93 -14.59
N VAL A 137 1.69 7.74 -13.33
CA VAL A 137 0.75 7.44 -12.25
C VAL A 137 -0.33 8.53 -12.24
N PRO A 138 -1.63 8.19 -12.39
CA PRO A 138 -2.68 9.18 -12.58
C PRO A 138 -2.89 10.04 -11.33
N LYS A 139 -2.72 9.43 -10.16
CA LYS A 139 -2.67 10.11 -8.87
C LYS A 139 -1.88 9.23 -7.89
N GLN A 140 -0.85 9.79 -7.26
CA GLN A 140 -0.01 9.02 -6.34
C GLN A 140 -0.75 8.62 -5.07
N VAL A 141 -1.57 9.50 -4.50
CA VAL A 141 -2.38 9.23 -3.30
C VAL A 141 -3.85 9.38 -3.66
N LEU A 142 -4.65 8.36 -3.36
CA LEU A 142 -6.11 8.44 -3.42
C LEU A 142 -6.66 8.30 -2.01
N TRP A 143 -7.17 9.40 -1.47
CA TRP A 143 -7.91 9.40 -0.21
C TRP A 143 -9.32 8.85 -0.40
N PRO A 144 -10.00 8.40 0.67
CA PRO A 144 -11.39 7.92 0.57
C PRO A 144 -12.29 8.90 -0.21
N GLU A 145 -13.20 8.34 -1.02
CA GLU A 145 -14.11 9.05 -1.94
C GLU A 145 -13.46 9.60 -3.21
N GLU A 146 -12.14 9.64 -3.30
CA GLU A 146 -11.45 10.08 -4.50
C GLU A 146 -11.43 9.00 -5.60
N LYS A 147 -11.36 9.49 -6.84
CA LYS A 147 -11.28 8.68 -8.05
C LYS A 147 -10.15 9.19 -8.94
N ALA A 148 -9.52 8.28 -9.66
CA ALA A 148 -8.57 8.60 -10.71
C ALA A 148 -8.89 7.77 -11.96
N GLU A 149 -9.31 8.44 -13.02
CA GLU A 149 -9.52 7.82 -14.32
C GLU A 149 -8.22 7.85 -15.13
N PHE A 150 -7.94 6.79 -15.87
CA PHE A 150 -6.78 6.72 -16.75
C PHE A 150 -7.05 5.84 -17.96
N THR A 151 -6.24 6.04 -19.00
CA THR A 151 -6.28 5.22 -20.21
C THR A 151 -4.99 4.42 -20.32
N PHE A 152 -5.10 3.10 -20.43
CA PHE A 152 -3.99 2.19 -20.65
C PHE A 152 -4.27 1.34 -21.88
N ASN A 153 -3.36 1.29 -22.85
CA ASN A 153 -3.56 0.58 -24.12
C ASN A 153 -4.92 0.88 -24.81
N LYS A 154 -5.31 2.17 -24.84
CA LYS A 154 -6.58 2.67 -25.41
C LYS A 154 -7.85 2.18 -24.70
N GLN A 155 -7.71 1.60 -23.52
CA GLN A 155 -8.80 1.13 -22.69
C GLN A 155 -8.93 2.01 -21.45
N HIS A 156 -10.17 2.30 -21.04
CA HIS A 156 -10.46 3.19 -19.91
C HIS A 156 -10.60 2.40 -18.61
N TYR A 157 -9.87 2.85 -17.59
CA TYR A 157 -9.87 2.30 -16.24
C TYR A 157 -10.16 3.39 -15.23
N MET A 158 -10.64 3.00 -14.06
CA MET A 158 -10.86 3.92 -12.94
C MET A 158 -10.36 3.28 -11.65
N LEU A 159 -9.53 4.01 -10.91
CA LEU A 159 -9.23 3.74 -9.51
C LEU A 159 -10.20 4.51 -8.63
N GLN A 160 -10.67 3.88 -7.57
CA GLN A 160 -11.48 4.53 -6.54
C GLN A 160 -11.01 4.08 -5.16
N ALA A 161 -10.74 5.05 -4.29
CA ALA A 161 -10.45 4.78 -2.89
C ALA A 161 -11.74 4.85 -2.05
N LEU A 162 -11.92 3.88 -1.18
CA LEU A 162 -12.97 3.84 -0.16
C LEU A 162 -12.32 3.73 1.21
N GLY A 163 -13.03 4.14 2.25
CA GLY A 163 -12.58 4.04 3.64
C GLY A 163 -13.36 5.00 4.51
N LYS A 164 -13.10 4.97 5.81
CA LYS A 164 -13.68 5.90 6.79
C LYS A 164 -12.61 6.86 7.27
N ILE A 165 -12.78 8.15 6.99
CA ILE A 165 -11.94 9.21 7.52
C ILE A 165 -12.40 9.52 8.95
N HIS A 166 -11.50 9.36 9.92
CA HIS A 166 -11.77 9.70 11.32
C HIS A 166 -11.29 11.12 11.65
N ARG A 167 -10.14 11.50 11.09
CA ARG A 167 -9.49 12.78 11.34
C ARG A 167 -8.83 13.33 10.08
N THR A 168 -8.76 14.65 10.00
CA THR A 168 -8.02 15.36 8.96
C THR A 168 -7.06 16.33 9.63
N GLU A 169 -5.81 16.27 9.23
CA GLU A 169 -4.75 17.16 9.69
C GLU A 169 -4.14 17.91 8.52
N LYS A 170 -3.74 19.14 8.76
CA LYS A 170 -2.98 19.95 7.82
C LYS A 170 -1.61 20.19 8.40
N TYR A 171 -0.57 19.98 7.62
CA TYR A 171 0.79 20.28 8.00
C TYR A 171 1.49 21.00 6.85
N ILE A 172 2.59 21.69 7.14
CA ILE A 172 3.46 22.27 6.13
C ILE A 172 4.66 21.35 6.00
N ASP A 173 4.96 20.91 4.77
CA ASP A 173 6.14 20.09 4.49
C ASP A 173 7.43 20.92 4.45
N ASP A 174 8.57 20.25 4.30
CA ASP A 174 9.89 20.90 4.24
C ASP A 174 10.06 21.88 3.06
N ASN A 175 9.13 21.87 2.10
CA ASN A 175 9.10 22.79 0.95
C ASN A 175 8.08 23.92 1.13
N ASP A 176 7.68 24.22 2.37
CA ASP A 176 6.67 25.23 2.71
C ASP A 176 5.31 24.99 2.02
N THR A 177 4.98 23.74 1.68
CA THR A 177 3.72 23.38 1.01
C THR A 177 2.73 22.81 2.02
N GLU A 178 1.51 23.33 2.05
CA GLU A 178 0.43 22.77 2.86
C GLU A 178 0.03 21.39 2.31
N GLN A 179 0.13 20.37 3.17
CA GLN A 179 -0.26 19.00 2.93
C GLN A 179 -1.45 18.64 3.81
N VAL A 180 -2.26 17.70 3.31
CA VAL A 180 -3.40 17.14 4.05
C VAL A 180 -3.12 15.68 4.36
N PHE A 181 -3.30 15.30 5.61
CA PHE A 181 -3.24 13.93 6.08
C PHE A 181 -4.62 13.51 6.62
N HIS A 182 -5.04 12.29 6.28
CA HIS A 182 -6.26 11.70 6.81
C HIS A 182 -5.94 10.45 7.61
N GLU A 183 -6.48 10.37 8.82
CA GLU A 183 -6.55 9.14 9.58
C GLU A 183 -7.71 8.30 9.02
N VAL A 184 -7.42 7.12 8.47
CA VAL A 184 -8.38 6.30 7.74
C VAL A 184 -8.42 4.88 8.28
N SER A 185 -9.63 4.33 8.46
CA SER A 185 -9.83 2.88 8.61
C SER A 185 -10.59 2.26 7.43
N ASP A 186 -10.50 0.94 7.32
CA ASP A 186 -11.19 0.13 6.31
C ASP A 186 -10.91 0.61 4.88
N TYR A 187 -9.66 1.02 4.62
CA TYR A 187 -9.26 1.50 3.32
C TYR A 187 -9.34 0.39 2.28
N ARG A 188 -9.93 0.70 1.14
CA ARG A 188 -9.94 -0.17 -0.04
C ARG A 188 -9.59 0.62 -1.29
N LEU A 189 -8.72 0.05 -2.11
CA LEU A 189 -8.49 0.53 -3.48
C LEU A 189 -9.22 -0.37 -4.45
N LEU A 190 -10.10 0.21 -5.24
CA LEU A 190 -10.90 -0.46 -6.24
C LEU A 190 -10.37 -0.13 -7.63
N LEU A 191 -10.30 -1.13 -8.51
CA LEU A 191 -10.05 -0.97 -9.93
C LEU A 191 -11.29 -1.36 -10.72
N THR A 192 -11.88 -0.41 -11.45
CA THR A 192 -12.92 -0.70 -12.44
C THR A 192 -12.30 -0.83 -13.82
N THR A 193 -12.55 -1.98 -14.46
CA THR A 193 -12.04 -2.34 -15.79
C THR A 193 -12.99 -1.92 -16.93
N PRO A 194 -12.55 -1.97 -18.20
CA PRO A 194 -13.34 -1.53 -19.35
C PRO A 194 -14.68 -2.27 -19.51
N ASP A 195 -14.70 -3.56 -19.15
CA ASP A 195 -15.89 -4.42 -19.12
C ASP A 195 -16.80 -4.16 -17.90
N LYS A 196 -16.52 -3.09 -17.12
CA LYS A 196 -17.25 -2.65 -15.94
C LYS A 196 -17.19 -3.61 -14.76
N HIS A 197 -16.25 -4.57 -14.77
CA HIS A 197 -15.95 -5.32 -13.56
C HIS A 197 -15.18 -4.45 -12.56
N THR A 198 -15.36 -4.69 -11.26
CA THR A 198 -14.64 -3.95 -10.21
C THR A 198 -13.93 -4.90 -9.26
N TYR A 199 -12.62 -4.74 -9.17
CA TYR A 199 -11.75 -5.55 -8.33
C TYR A 199 -11.34 -4.75 -7.10
N THR A 200 -11.38 -5.36 -5.91
CA THR A 200 -10.69 -4.81 -4.74
C THR A 200 -9.23 -5.24 -4.85
N ILE A 201 -8.35 -4.31 -5.21
CA ILE A 201 -6.94 -4.60 -5.48
C ILE A 201 -6.03 -4.31 -4.28
N LEU A 202 -6.57 -3.68 -3.23
CA LEU A 202 -5.91 -3.49 -1.94
C LEU A 202 -7.00 -3.29 -0.88
N SER A 203 -6.82 -3.91 0.28
CA SER A 203 -7.68 -3.70 1.44
C SER A 203 -6.84 -3.68 2.71
N GLU A 204 -6.96 -2.61 3.50
CA GLU A 204 -6.26 -2.43 4.77
C GLU A 204 -7.24 -1.97 5.85
N GLN A 205 -7.20 -2.61 7.01
CA GLN A 205 -8.06 -2.26 8.13
C GLN A 205 -7.66 -0.91 8.74
N SER A 206 -6.37 -0.65 8.83
CA SER A 206 -5.80 0.59 9.31
C SER A 206 -4.36 0.72 8.82
N PHE A 207 -3.87 1.95 8.76
CA PHE A 207 -2.45 2.26 8.62
C PHE A 207 -2.14 3.47 9.51
N ASN A 208 -1.08 3.41 10.30
CA ASN A 208 -0.76 4.41 11.32
C ASN A 208 0.34 5.34 10.82
N ASP A 209 0.10 6.65 10.90
CA ASP A 209 1.06 7.72 10.53
C ASP A 209 1.74 7.50 9.18
N THR A 210 1.01 6.89 8.26
CA THR A 210 1.47 6.55 6.92
C THR A 210 0.30 6.57 5.94
N PHE A 211 0.56 6.30 4.67
CA PHE A 211 -0.48 6.31 3.65
C PHE A 211 -0.10 5.52 2.40
N ILE A 212 -1.14 5.11 1.68
CA ILE A 212 -1.02 4.30 0.48
C ILE A 212 -0.66 5.17 -0.73
N ARG A 213 0.37 4.74 -1.46
CA ARG A 213 0.87 5.46 -2.65
C ARG A 213 1.01 4.52 -3.85
N LEU A 214 0.45 4.91 -4.99
CA LEU A 214 0.76 4.28 -6.26
C LEU A 214 2.17 4.70 -6.71
N LEU A 215 3.03 3.71 -6.95
CA LEU A 215 4.41 3.89 -7.39
C LEU A 215 4.58 3.65 -8.89
N PHE A 216 3.81 2.72 -9.45
CA PHE A 216 3.90 2.30 -10.86
C PHE A 216 2.53 1.89 -11.42
N VAL A 217 2.31 2.22 -12.70
CA VAL A 217 1.20 1.70 -13.52
C VAL A 217 1.73 1.35 -14.91
N GLY A 218 1.70 0.07 -15.26
CA GLY A 218 2.23 -0.43 -16.54
C GLY A 218 2.08 -1.93 -16.70
N ASP A 219 2.59 -2.51 -17.78
CA ASP A 219 2.39 -3.91 -18.16
C ASP A 219 3.70 -4.69 -18.01
N LEU A 220 3.83 -5.41 -16.89
CA LEU A 220 5.05 -6.10 -16.46
C LEU A 220 5.12 -7.54 -17.00
N ASP A 221 3.97 -8.15 -17.30
CA ASP A 221 3.86 -9.51 -17.84
C ASP A 221 3.48 -9.59 -19.33
N GLN A 222 3.30 -8.43 -19.97
CA GLN A 222 2.96 -8.24 -21.37
C GLN A 222 1.60 -8.84 -21.75
N ASP A 223 0.61 -8.75 -20.86
CA ASP A 223 -0.77 -9.16 -21.12
C ASP A 223 -1.66 -8.05 -21.73
N GLY A 224 -1.12 -6.83 -21.83
CA GLY A 224 -1.79 -5.65 -22.38
C GLY A 224 -2.68 -4.90 -21.38
N LYS A 225 -2.69 -5.26 -20.11
CA LYS A 225 -3.46 -4.62 -19.03
C LYS A 225 -2.54 -3.91 -18.03
N PRO A 226 -3.07 -2.97 -17.22
CA PRO A 226 -2.25 -2.27 -16.24
C PRO A 226 -2.02 -3.13 -14.99
N ASP A 227 -0.76 -3.36 -14.68
CA ASP A 227 -0.26 -3.84 -13.40
C ASP A 227 0.11 -2.65 -12.50
N PHE A 228 0.20 -2.91 -11.19
CA PHE A 228 0.40 -1.88 -10.18
C PHE A 228 1.51 -2.27 -9.22
N VAL A 229 2.33 -1.28 -8.85
CA VAL A 229 3.16 -1.34 -7.65
C VAL A 229 2.69 -0.26 -6.69
N VAL A 230 2.37 -0.66 -5.47
CA VAL A 230 1.76 0.20 -4.45
C VAL A 230 2.59 0.14 -3.17
N SER A 231 3.02 1.29 -2.66
CA SER A 231 3.49 1.42 -1.28
C SER A 231 2.29 1.40 -0.36
N ALA A 232 2.23 0.44 0.55
CA ALA A 232 1.14 0.25 1.49
C ALA A 232 1.64 -0.12 2.89
N PRO A 233 2.53 0.69 3.49
CA PRO A 233 2.92 0.52 4.90
C PRO A 233 1.70 0.53 5.81
N ARG A 234 1.72 -0.32 6.83
CA ARG A 234 0.70 -0.36 7.89
C ARG A 234 1.08 0.53 9.06
N ASP A 235 2.35 0.89 9.17
CA ASP A 235 2.90 1.71 10.24
C ASP A 235 4.07 2.56 9.71
N TYR A 236 4.47 3.61 10.43
CA TYR A 236 5.53 4.54 9.99
C TYR A 236 6.92 3.90 10.00
N GLU A 237 7.07 2.80 10.75
CA GLU A 237 8.29 2.00 10.90
C GLU A 237 8.34 0.80 9.94
N GLU A 238 7.38 0.72 9.02
CA GLU A 238 7.28 -0.32 8.01
C GLU A 238 7.49 0.25 6.61
N GLU A 239 8.26 -0.47 5.81
CA GLU A 239 8.31 -0.31 4.38
C GLU A 239 7.58 -1.52 3.81
N ARG A 240 6.50 -1.30 3.09
CA ARG A 240 5.70 -2.37 2.50
C ARG A 240 5.29 -2.01 1.09
N THR A 241 5.59 -2.89 0.16
CA THR A 241 5.25 -2.73 -1.25
C THR A 241 4.49 -3.94 -1.76
N LEU A 242 3.44 -3.67 -2.53
CA LEU A 242 2.54 -4.65 -3.11
C LEU A 242 2.66 -4.60 -4.64
N LEU A 243 2.95 -5.75 -5.26
CA LEU A 243 2.84 -5.94 -6.70
C LEU A 243 1.52 -6.65 -7.02
N ILE A 244 0.76 -6.05 -7.94
CA ILE A 244 -0.55 -6.53 -8.35
C ILE A 244 -0.54 -6.66 -9.87
N LEU A 245 -0.64 -7.89 -10.38
CA LEU A 245 -0.71 -8.17 -11.81
C LEU A 245 -2.17 -8.32 -12.26
N SER A 246 -2.59 -7.58 -13.28
CA SER A 246 -3.93 -7.69 -13.86
C SER A 246 -4.24 -9.08 -14.40
N SER A 247 -3.23 -9.81 -14.87
CA SER A 247 -3.37 -11.20 -15.32
C SER A 247 -3.72 -12.19 -14.20
N GLN A 248 -3.47 -11.81 -12.94
CA GLN A 248 -3.73 -12.62 -11.74
C GLN A 248 -5.01 -12.19 -11.00
N MET A 249 -5.82 -11.34 -11.63
CA MET A 249 -7.14 -10.97 -11.14
C MET A 249 -8.22 -11.86 -11.75
N SER A 250 -9.14 -12.30 -10.90
CA SER A 250 -10.34 -13.06 -11.28
C SER A 250 -11.54 -12.57 -10.47
N LYS A 251 -12.75 -13.01 -10.84
CA LYS A 251 -13.98 -12.61 -10.14
C LYS A 251 -13.93 -12.92 -8.64
N ASP A 252 -13.26 -14.01 -8.27
CA ASP A 252 -13.29 -14.53 -6.90
C ASP A 252 -12.03 -14.14 -6.11
N LYS A 253 -10.94 -13.81 -6.82
CA LYS A 253 -9.62 -13.65 -6.20
C LYS A 253 -8.74 -12.62 -6.92
N VAL A 254 -8.06 -11.78 -6.14
CA VAL A 254 -6.89 -11.00 -6.56
C VAL A 254 -5.65 -11.55 -5.85
N VAL A 255 -4.59 -11.83 -6.61
CA VAL A 255 -3.28 -12.21 -6.05
C VAL A 255 -2.39 -10.98 -5.92
N ILE A 256 -1.78 -10.81 -4.75
CA ILE A 256 -0.87 -9.71 -4.43
C ILE A 256 0.46 -10.28 -3.96
N TYR A 257 1.57 -9.86 -4.58
CA TYR A 257 2.90 -10.21 -4.10
C TYR A 257 3.41 -9.14 -3.15
N GLU A 258 3.71 -9.52 -1.91
CA GLU A 258 4.03 -8.59 -0.83
C GLU A 258 5.52 -8.68 -0.44
N ALA A 259 6.16 -7.52 -0.41
CA ALA A 259 7.48 -7.35 0.20
C ALA A 259 7.36 -6.35 1.35
N THR A 260 7.92 -6.69 2.50
CA THR A 260 7.94 -5.83 3.69
C THR A 260 9.30 -5.88 4.38
N ARG A 261 9.67 -4.77 5.01
CA ARG A 261 10.75 -4.69 5.99
C ARG A 261 10.39 -3.67 7.06
N GLN A 262 10.82 -3.93 8.30
CA GLN A 262 10.70 -2.98 9.40
C GLN A 262 12.04 -2.27 9.62
N PHE A 263 11.98 -1.01 10.02
CA PHE A 263 13.14 -0.19 10.31
C PHE A 263 12.85 0.71 11.53
N ASP A 264 12.92 0.17 12.74
CA ASP A 264 12.88 1.06 13.92
C ASP A 264 13.56 0.52 15.18
N CYS A 265 14.15 1.44 15.93
CA CYS A 265 14.56 1.32 17.32
C CYS A 265 13.36 1.07 18.27
#